data_AF-A0A645DSQ1-F1
#
_entry.id   AF-A0A645DSQ1-F1
#
_cell.length_a   1.000
_cell.length_b   1.000
_cell.length_c   1.000
_cell.angle_alpha   90.00
_cell.angle_beta   90.00
_cell.angle_gamma   90.00
#
_symmetry.space_group_name_H-M   'P 1'
#
loop_
_entity.id
_entity.type
_entity.pdbx_description
1 polymer ?
#
loop_
_entity_poly.entity_id
_entity_poly.type
_entity_poly.pdbx_seq_one_letter_code
_entity_poly.pdbx_strand_id
1 'polypeptide(L)'
;MLVILSDIDGLYDSDPHQNPDAKLIPWVEAITPEIFKLAGGAGSTLGTGGMETKLRAGLVANRAGIPMVILNGQRPELLYDLMDGKPVGTRFEGRKPE
;
A
#
# COMPACT_ATOMS: atom_id res chain seq x y z
N MET A 1 3.15 -12.85 -5.71
CA MET A 1 3.07 -11.57 -4.97
C MET A 1 3.35 -10.44 -5.95
N LEU A 2 2.65 -9.31 -5.83
CA LEU A 2 2.91 -8.07 -6.56
C LEU A 2 3.60 -7.08 -5.63
N VAL A 3 4.68 -6.44 -6.07
CA VAL A 3 5.37 -5.40 -5.31
C VAL A 3 5.26 -4.07 -6.06
N ILE A 4 4.75 -3.04 -5.39
CA ILE A 4 4.71 -1.67 -5.89
C ILE A 4 5.75 -0.86 -5.13
N LEU A 5 6.78 -0.42 -5.84
CA LEU A 5 7.74 0.56 -5.33
C LEU A 5 7.14 1.97 -5.45
N SER A 6 7.06 2.69 -4.33
CA SER A 6 6.53 4.04 -4.21
C SER A 6 7.58 5.01 -3.71
N ASP A 7 7.32 6.28 -3.88
CA ASP A 7 7.95 7.42 -3.21
C ASP A 7 7.65 7.53 -1.70
N ILE A 8 6.74 6.70 -1.17
CA ILE A 8 6.36 6.66 0.25
C ILE A 8 6.50 5.24 0.81
N ASP A 9 6.52 5.12 2.14
CA ASP A 9 6.80 3.86 2.82
C ASP A 9 5.68 2.82 2.70
N GLY A 10 4.44 3.27 2.51
CA GLY A 10 3.27 2.42 2.37
C GLY A 10 1.99 3.21 2.59
N LEU A 11 0.93 2.54 3.01
CA LEU A 11 -0.32 3.15 3.42
C LEU A 11 -0.23 3.62 4.87
N TYR A 12 -0.67 4.84 5.14
CA TYR A 12 -0.74 5.42 6.48
C TYR A 12 -2.19 5.54 6.94
N ASP A 13 -2.39 5.62 8.26
CA ASP A 13 -3.70 5.88 8.88
C ASP A 13 -4.21 7.32 8.66
N SER A 14 -3.33 8.22 8.24
CA SER A 14 -3.56 9.62 7.93
C SER A 14 -2.43 10.15 7.05
N ASP A 15 -2.59 11.32 6.44
CA ASP A 15 -1.54 11.88 5.56
C ASP A 15 -0.27 12.25 6.36
N PRO A 16 0.88 11.57 6.16
CA PRO A 16 2.11 11.86 6.89
C PRO A 16 2.72 13.22 6.56
N HIS A 17 2.30 13.88 5.48
CA HIS A 17 2.74 15.24 5.15
C HIS A 17 2.02 16.32 6.00
N GLN A 18 0.84 16.00 6.54
CA GLN A 18 0.03 16.92 7.33
C GLN A 18 -0.05 16.51 8.81
N ASN A 19 0.03 15.21 9.08
CA ASN A 19 0.00 14.65 10.42
C ASN A 19 1.36 13.99 10.75
N PRO A 20 2.20 14.62 11.59
CA PRO A 20 3.48 14.02 12.00
C PRO A 20 3.28 12.75 12.85
N ASP A 21 2.09 12.54 13.43
CA ASP A 21 1.74 11.34 14.18
C ASP A 21 1.17 10.21 13.30
N ALA A 22 1.15 10.38 11.97
CA ALA A 22 0.66 9.38 11.04
C ALA A 22 1.44 8.07 11.17
N LYS A 23 0.71 6.96 11.25
CA LYS A 23 1.30 5.63 11.45
C LYS A 23 1.17 4.80 10.19
N LEU A 24 2.28 4.16 9.82
CA LEU A 24 2.31 3.18 8.75
C LEU A 24 1.43 1.98 9.13
N ILE A 25 0.56 1.58 8.22
CA ILE A 25 -0.26 0.38 8.34
C ILE A 25 0.55 -0.79 7.78
N PRO A 26 1.05 -1.73 8.61
CA PRO A 26 1.92 -2.80 8.12
C PRO A 26 1.16 -3.86 7.32
N TRP A 27 -0.14 -4.02 7.59
CA TRP A 27 -0.95 -5.10 7.03
C TRP A 27 -2.41 -4.68 6.84
N VAL A 28 -2.98 -5.07 5.70
CA VAL A 28 -4.35 -4.82 5.28
C VAL A 28 -4.95 -6.14 4.80
N GLU A 29 -5.95 -6.64 5.53
CA GLU A 29 -6.62 -7.90 5.21
C GLU A 29 -7.48 -7.79 3.95
N ALA A 30 -8.15 -6.64 3.75
CA ALA A 30 -9.00 -6.41 2.60
C ALA A 30 -8.94 -4.94 2.15
N ILE A 31 -8.93 -4.71 0.84
CA ILE A 31 -9.03 -3.37 0.28
C ILE A 31 -10.51 -2.97 0.28
N THR A 32 -10.93 -2.33 1.37
CA THR A 32 -12.32 -1.87 1.58
C THR A 32 -12.50 -0.40 1.20
N PRO A 33 -13.75 0.12 1.13
CA PRO A 33 -13.99 1.55 0.96
C PRO A 33 -13.31 2.43 2.01
N GLU A 34 -13.14 1.94 3.24
CA GLU A 34 -12.42 2.61 4.32
C GLU A 34 -10.93 2.76 3.99
N ILE A 35 -10.31 1.71 3.46
CA ILE A 35 -8.91 1.76 2.97
C ILE A 35 -8.77 2.78 1.83
N PHE A 36 -9.76 2.86 0.93
CA PHE A 36 -9.78 3.90 -0.10
C PHE A 36 -9.92 5.32 0.48
N LYS A 37 -10.68 5.50 1.57
CA LYS A 37 -10.78 6.81 2.25
C LYS A 37 -9.44 7.25 2.84
N LEU A 38 -8.66 6.32 3.40
CA LEU A 38 -7.30 6.61 3.89
C LEU A 38 -6.38 7.09 2.74
N ALA A 39 -6.57 6.55 1.53
CA ALA A 39 -5.83 6.98 0.35
C ALA A 39 -6.31 8.31 -0.26
N GLY A 40 -7.51 8.78 0.10
CA GLY A 40 -8.16 9.97 -0.46
C GLY A 40 -8.08 11.22 0.44
N GLY A 41 -7.52 11.11 1.64
CA GLY A 41 -7.32 12.22 2.56
C GLY A 41 -6.18 13.14 2.11
N ALA A 42 -6.50 14.07 1.22
CA ALA A 42 -5.72 15.25 0.81
C ALA A 42 -4.45 15.01 -0.05
N GLY A 43 -4.39 15.69 -1.21
CA GLY A 43 -3.17 15.93 -1.98
C GLY A 43 -3.13 15.40 -3.42
N SER A 44 -3.94 14.43 -3.82
CA SER A 44 -3.84 13.84 -5.18
C SER A 44 -4.56 14.64 -6.27
N THR A 45 -4.78 15.95 -6.08
CA THR A 45 -5.43 16.81 -7.08
C THR A 45 -4.57 17.00 -8.34
N LEU A 46 -3.31 16.54 -8.33
CA LEU A 46 -2.43 16.56 -9.49
C LEU A 46 -1.53 15.31 -9.51
N GLY A 47 -1.92 14.26 -10.23
CA GLY A 47 -1.00 13.15 -10.48
C GLY A 47 -1.67 11.90 -11.04
N THR A 48 -1.19 11.45 -12.18
CA THR A 48 -1.58 10.25 -12.95
C THR A 48 -1.33 8.91 -12.23
N GLY A 49 -1.18 8.85 -10.90
CA GLY A 49 -0.70 7.64 -10.19
C GLY A 49 -0.54 7.70 -8.65
N GLY A 50 -1.55 8.18 -7.90
CA GLY A 50 -1.53 8.26 -6.42
C GLY A 50 -1.75 6.93 -5.68
N MET A 51 -1.89 6.97 -4.34
CA MET A 51 -2.17 5.79 -3.51
C MET A 51 -3.45 5.06 -3.96
N GLU A 52 -4.49 5.79 -4.38
CA GLU A 52 -5.71 5.21 -4.94
C GLU A 52 -5.45 4.30 -6.15
N THR A 53 -4.55 4.68 -7.06
CA THR A 53 -4.19 3.87 -8.23
C THR A 53 -3.46 2.59 -7.79
N LYS A 54 -2.61 2.66 -6.75
CA LYS A 54 -1.93 1.50 -6.18
C LYS A 54 -2.94 0.53 -5.55
N LEU A 55 -3.94 1.05 -4.83
CA LEU A 55 -5.05 0.25 -4.29
C LEU A 55 -5.90 -0.39 -5.40
N ARG A 56 -6.16 0.31 -6.51
CA ARG A 56 -6.84 -0.27 -7.68
C ARG A 56 -6.05 -1.44 -8.28
N ALA A 57 -4.73 -1.32 -8.42
CA ALA A 57 -3.88 -2.45 -8.81
C ALA A 57 -3.94 -3.59 -7.78
N GLY A 58 -4.06 -3.25 -6.49
CA GLY A 58 -4.28 -4.21 -5.40
C GLY A 58 -5.57 -5.00 -5.57
N LEU A 59 -6.67 -4.36 -5.95
CA LEU A 59 -7.92 -5.06 -6.25
C LEU A 59 -7.76 -6.06 -7.41
N VAL A 60 -7.02 -5.70 -8.45
CA VAL A 60 -6.75 -6.60 -9.59
C VAL A 60 -5.92 -7.80 -9.15
N ALA A 61 -4.86 -7.58 -8.36
CA ALA A 61 -4.03 -8.66 -7.82
C ALA A 61 -4.82 -9.56 -6.84
N ASN A 62 -5.60 -8.96 -5.93
CA ASN A 62 -6.40 -9.69 -4.95
C ASN A 62 -7.42 -10.60 -5.64
N ARG A 63 -8.08 -10.17 -6.71
CA ARG A 63 -8.98 -11.03 -7.52
C ARG A 63 -8.30 -12.28 -8.06
N ALA A 64 -7.00 -12.25 -8.29
CA ALA A 64 -6.20 -13.41 -8.69
C ALA A 64 -5.69 -14.25 -7.50
N GLY A 65 -5.98 -13.85 -6.26
CA GLY A 65 -5.41 -14.43 -5.03
C GLY A 65 -3.95 -14.04 -4.82
N ILE A 66 -3.48 -12.97 -5.47
CA ILE A 66 -2.08 -12.54 -5.41
C ILE A 66 -1.94 -11.45 -4.33
N PRO A 67 -1.15 -11.66 -3.27
CA PRO A 67 -0.89 -10.60 -2.29
C PRO A 67 -0.10 -9.47 -2.93
N MET A 68 -0.34 -8.25 -2.46
CA MET A 68 0.35 -7.03 -2.87
C MET A 68 1.16 -6.45 -1.72
N VAL A 69 2.29 -5.82 -2.01
CA VAL A 69 3.03 -5.00 -1.05
C VAL A 69 3.34 -3.63 -1.67
N ILE A 70 3.13 -2.55 -0.91
CA ILE A 70 3.62 -1.21 -1.24
C ILE A 70 4.86 -0.95 -0.37
N LEU A 71 5.95 -0.54 -0.99
CA LEU A 71 7.26 -0.39 -0.38
C LEU A 71 7.94 0.90 -0.87
N ASN A 72 8.79 1.52 -0.05
CA ASN A 72 9.59 2.65 -0.52
C ASN A 72 10.67 2.22 -1.52
N GLY A 73 10.58 2.73 -2.75
CA GLY A 73 11.51 2.46 -3.85
C GLY A 73 12.89 3.11 -3.69
N GLN A 74 13.04 4.09 -2.80
CA GLN A 74 14.33 4.67 -2.45
C GLN A 74 15.16 3.77 -1.50
N ARG A 75 14.54 2.72 -0.96
CA ARG A 75 15.17 1.72 -0.07
C ARG A 75 15.07 0.32 -0.68
N PRO A 76 15.74 0.06 -1.81
CA PRO A 76 15.64 -1.21 -2.53
C PRO A 76 16.09 -2.43 -1.71
N GLU A 77 16.95 -2.23 -0.71
CA GLU A 77 17.37 -3.26 0.25
C GLU A 77 16.20 -3.87 1.03
N LEU A 78 15.10 -3.15 1.19
CA LEU A 78 13.89 -3.67 1.84
C LEU A 78 13.23 -4.80 1.05
N LEU A 79 13.57 -5.00 -0.23
CA LEU A 79 13.13 -6.18 -0.97
C LEU A 79 13.68 -7.47 -0.37
N TYR A 80 14.90 -7.47 0.16
CA TYR A 80 15.46 -8.65 0.83
C TYR A 80 14.69 -8.94 2.12
N ASP A 81 14.45 -7.89 2.92
CA ASP A 81 13.65 -8.00 4.14
C ASP A 81 12.22 -8.50 3.87
N LEU A 82 11.60 -8.04 2.77
CA LEU A 82 10.30 -8.53 2.32
C LEU A 82 10.35 -10.03 1.99
N MET A 83 11.39 -10.47 1.28
CA MET A 83 11.56 -11.88 0.91
C MET A 83 11.83 -12.78 2.14
N ASP A 84 12.46 -12.22 3.17
CA ASP A 84 12.66 -12.86 4.48
C ASP A 84 11.38 -12.86 5.36
N GLY A 85 10.29 -12.25 4.89
CA GLY A 85 9.02 -12.18 5.61
C GLY A 85 8.97 -11.13 6.72
N LYS A 86 9.91 -10.17 6.75
CA LYS A 86 9.91 -9.06 7.71
C LYS A 86 8.79 -8.07 7.38
N PRO A 87 8.25 -7.36 8.39
CA PRO A 87 7.19 -6.38 8.18
C PRO A 87 7.78 -5.08 7.59
N VAL A 88 7.85 -5.01 6.26
CA VAL A 88 8.30 -3.83 5.52
C VAL A 88 7.18 -3.27 4.64
N GLY A 89 6.99 -1.95 4.70
CA GLY A 89 5.93 -1.25 4.00
C GLY A 89 4.52 -1.69 4.42
N THR A 90 3.60 -1.76 3.47
CA THR A 90 2.22 -2.23 3.69
C THR A 90 1.92 -3.45 2.84
N ARG A 91 1.52 -4.54 3.50
CA ARG A 91 1.09 -5.77 2.84
C ARG A 91 -0.43 -5.88 2.76
N PHE A 92 -0.95 -6.17 1.58
CA PHE A 92 -2.35 -6.48 1.30
C PHE A 92 -2.52 -7.98 1.06
N GLU A 93 -3.45 -8.64 1.76
CA GLU A 93 -3.72 -10.06 1.51
C GLU A 93 -4.32 -10.30 0.13
N GLY A 94 -3.83 -11.34 -0.55
CA GLY A 94 -4.45 -11.83 -1.77
C GLY A 94 -5.64 -12.72 -1.44
N ARG A 95 -6.87 -12.19 -1.50
CA ARG A 95 -8.10 -12.97 -1.37
C ARG A 95 -8.85 -13.03 -2.68
N LYS A 96 -9.07 -14.25 -3.19
CA LYS A 96 -10.06 -14.47 -4.25
C LYS A 96 -11.44 -14.19 -3.64
N PRO A 97 -12.25 -13.28 -4.22
CA PRO A 97 -13.65 -13.18 -3.81
C PRO A 97 -14.33 -14.53 -4.06
N GLU A 98 -15.01 -15.05 -3.03
CA GLU A 98 -15.84 -16.27 -3.10
C GLU A 98 -17.04 -16.11 -4.03
#